data_AF-A0A5N5G6U3-F1
#
_entry.id   AF-A0A5N5G6U3-F1
#
_cell.length_a   1.000
_cell.length_b   1.000
_cell.length_c   1.000
_cell.angle_alpha   90.00
_cell.angle_beta   90.00
_cell.angle_gamma   90.00
#
_symmetry.space_group_name_H-M   'P 1'
#
loop_
_entity.id
_entity.type
_entity.pdbx_description
1 polymer ?
#
loop_
_entity_poly.entity_id
_entity_poly.type
_entity_poly.pdbx_seq_one_letter_code
_entity_poly.pdbx_strand_id
1 'polypeptide(L)' 'MIIGSKQLPVGFRFMPTDEELVTHYLMNKVLYRPVPAAQEIREIDVARFYSNHPKNLEYEQTKQRREFFREK' A
#
# COMPACT_ATOMS: atom_id res chain seq x y z
N MET A 1 -26.31 -6.33 -12.30
CA MET A 1 -25.06 -5.71 -12.80
C MET A 1 -23.91 -6.31 -12.02
N ILE A 2 -23.05 -7.10 -12.68
CA ILE A 2 -21.88 -7.69 -12.04
C ILE A 2 -20.84 -6.57 -11.94
N ILE A 3 -20.58 -6.09 -10.72
CA ILE A 3 -19.46 -5.18 -10.45
C ILE A 3 -18.21 -6.05 -10.41
N GLY A 4 -17.74 -6.46 -11.59
CA GLY A 4 -16.46 -7.15 -11.73
C GLY A 4 -15.36 -6.21 -11.24
N SER A 5 -14.50 -6.71 -10.36
CA SER A 5 -13.24 -6.06 -10.02
C SER A 5 -12.55 -5.61 -11.32
N LYS A 6 -12.43 -4.28 -11.52
CA LYS A 6 -11.61 -3.72 -12.61
C LYS A 6 -10.17 -4.18 -12.35
N GLN A 7 -9.79 -5.33 -12.92
CA GLN A 7 -8.42 -5.78 -12.89
C GLN A 7 -7.59 -4.75 -13.67
N LEU A 8 -6.61 -4.19 -12.98
CA LEU A 8 -5.69 -3.23 -13.59
C LEU A 8 -4.85 -3.96 -14.63
N PRO A 9 -4.54 -3.33 -15.77
CA PRO A 9 -3.63 -3.92 -16.75
C PRO A 9 -2.29 -4.28 -16.11
N VAL A 10 -1.68 -5.35 -16.61
CA VAL A 10 -0.32 -5.74 -16.19
C VAL A 10 0.62 -4.54 -16.43
N GLY A 11 1.43 -4.22 -15.41
CA GLY A 11 2.35 -3.09 -15.46
C GLY A 11 1.78 -1.78 -14.92
N PHE A 12 0.47 -1.69 -14.65
CA PHE A 12 -0.09 -0.56 -13.92
C PHE A 12 0.48 -0.53 -12.50
N ARG A 13 0.96 0.65 -12.07
CA ARG A 13 1.62 0.84 -10.78
C ARG A 13 1.06 2.07 -10.10
N PHE A 14 1.07 2.03 -8.77
CA PHE A 14 0.85 3.21 -7.95
C PHE A 14 2.05 4.15 -8.10
N MET A 15 1.87 5.24 -8.86
CA MET A 15 2.87 6.27 -9.13
C MET A 15 2.22 7.67 -9.05
N PRO A 16 1.70 8.08 -7.87
CA PRO A 16 1.14 9.42 -7.71
C PRO A 16 2.25 10.48 -7.77
N THR A 17 1.88 11.69 -8.18
CA THR A 17 2.64 12.91 -7.92
C THR A 17 2.53 13.34 -6.46
N ASP A 18 3.40 14.24 -6.01
CA ASP A 18 3.33 14.81 -4.65
C ASP A 18 1.98 15.47 -4.38
N GLU A 19 1.44 16.18 -5.38
CA GLU A 19 0.12 16.82 -5.28
C GLU A 19 -0.98 15.78 -5.12
N GLU A 20 -1.00 14.73 -5.93
CA GLU A 20 -1.99 13.67 -5.84
C GLU A 20 -1.91 12.94 -4.50
N LEU A 21 -0.70 12.67 -4.00
CA LEU A 21 -0.46 12.03 -2.71
C LEU A 21 -1.08 12.85 -1.57
N VAL A 22 -0.83 14.16 -1.55
CA VAL A 22 -1.37 15.05 -0.51
C VAL A 22 -2.88 15.20 -0.65
N THR A 23 -3.36 15.53 -1.85
CA THR A 23 -4.75 15.92 -2.08
C THR A 23 -5.74 14.76 -2.00
N HIS A 24 -5.40 13.62 -2.62
CA HIS A 24 -6.34 12.51 -2.78
C HIS A 24 -6.20 11.44 -1.70
N TYR A 25 -5.05 11.39 -1.01
CA TYR A 25 -4.79 10.38 0.02
C TYR A 25 -4.70 10.99 1.41
N LEU A 26 -3.74 11.89 1.66
CA LEU A 26 -3.51 12.41 3.01
C LEU A 26 -4.65 13.33 3.49
N MET A 27 -5.03 14.32 2.70
CA MET A 27 -6.13 15.24 3.06
C MET A 27 -7.45 14.50 3.17
N ASN A 28 -7.74 13.56 2.25
CA ASN A 28 -8.96 12.77 2.33
C ASN A 28 -9.00 11.92 3.60
N LYS A 29 -7.89 11.30 3.99
CA LYS A 29 -7.80 10.56 5.25
C LYS A 29 -8.09 11.44 6.48
N VAL A 30 -7.45 12.61 6.57
CA VAL A 30 -7.62 13.53 7.72
C VAL A 30 -9.03 14.11 7.77
N LEU A 31 -9.65 14.35 6.62
CA LEU A 31 -11.00 14.91 6.50
C LEU A 31 -12.11 13.84 6.48
N TYR A 32 -11.77 12.57 6.75
CA TYR A 32 -12.70 11.43 6.72
C TYR A 32 -13.47 11.29 5.39
N ARG A 33 -12.82 11.62 4.27
CA ARG A 33 -13.33 11.47 2.91
C ARG A 33 -12.89 10.12 2.31
N PRO A 34 -13.57 9.62 1.26
CA PRO A 34 -13.15 8.41 0.57
C PRO A 34 -11.70 8.50 0.08
N VAL A 35 -10.87 7.52 0.46
CA VAL A 35 -9.49 7.38 -0.02
C VAL A 35 -9.46 6.35 -1.15
N PRO A 36 -8.89 6.67 -2.33
CA PRO A 36 -8.75 5.71 -3.42
C PRO A 36 -7.97 4.47 -2.98
N ALA A 37 -8.50 3.28 -3.28
CA ALA A 37 -7.87 2.00 -2.94
C ALA A 37 -7.44 1.89 -1.45
N ALA A 38 -8.25 2.43 -0.53
CA ALA A 38 -7.96 2.44 0.90
C ALA A 38 -7.57 1.07 1.48
N GLN A 39 -8.11 -0.03 0.94
CA GLN A 39 -7.77 -1.39 1.37
C GLN A 39 -6.31 -1.79 1.12
N GLU A 40 -5.61 -1.12 0.19
CA GLU A 40 -4.19 -1.35 -0.10
C GLU A 40 -3.27 -0.52 0.80
N ILE A 41 -3.79 0.56 1.41
CA ILE A 41 -3.04 1.48 2.27
C ILE A 41 -3.23 1.04 3.72
N ARG A 42 -2.22 0.39 4.28
CA ARG A 42 -2.29 -0.12 5.65
C ARG A 42 -1.90 0.95 6.67
N GLU A 43 -2.65 0.98 7.78
CA GLU A 43 -2.23 1.70 8.97
C GLU A 43 -1.01 1.02 9.60
N ILE A 44 -0.09 1.83 10.10
CA ILE A 44 1.11 1.35 10.78
C ILE A 44 1.15 1.87 12.21
N ASP A 45 1.63 1.04 13.12
CA ASP A 45 2.02 1.50 14.45
C ASP A 45 3.30 2.32 14.32
N VAL A 46 3.17 3.63 14.54
CA VAL A 46 4.26 4.61 14.41
C VAL A 46 5.39 4.32 15.40
N ALA A 47 5.08 3.95 16.63
CA ALA A 47 6.09 3.68 17.65
C ALA A 47 6.91 2.44 17.28
N ARG A 48 6.23 1.37 16.87
CA ARG A 48 6.90 0.17 16.36
C ARG A 48 7.72 0.48 15.11
N PHE A 49 7.18 1.27 14.19
CA PHE A 49 7.84 1.58 12.91
C PHE A 49 9.18 2.28 13.13
N TYR A 50 9.20 3.36 13.92
CA TYR A 50 10.43 4.14 14.15
C TYR A 50 11.39 3.52 15.16
N SER A 51 10.93 2.57 15.97
CA SER A 51 11.78 1.87 16.94
C SER A 51 12.52 0.67 16.35
N ASN A 52 12.18 0.23 15.12
CA ASN A 52 12.82 -0.90 14.46
C ASN A 52 13.84 -0.44 13.41
N HIS A 53 14.89 -1.25 13.23
CA HIS A 53 15.82 -1.03 12.12
C HIS A 53 15.06 -1.15 10.78
N PRO A 54 15.32 -0.30 9.77
CA PRO A 54 14.55 -0.28 8.51
C PRO A 54 14.47 -1.62 7.77
N LYS A 55 15.51 -2.46 7.89
CA LYS A 55 15.51 -3.83 7.32
C LYS A 55 14.44 -4.75 7.93
N ASN A 56 13.98 -4.45 9.14
CA ASN A 56 12.98 -5.24 9.86
C ASN A 56 11.56 -4.83 9.50
N LEU A 57 11.37 -3.84 8.61
CA LEU A 57 10.07 -3.45 8.06
C LEU A 57 9.58 -4.46 6.99
N GLU A 58 10.03 -5.71 7.09
CA GLU A 58 9.73 -6.73 6.09
C GLU A 58 8.26 -7.11 6.18
N TYR A 59 7.58 -6.94 5.06
CA TYR A 59 6.15 -7.17 4.94
C TYR A 59 5.86 -8.64 4.58
N GLU A 60 4.79 -9.21 5.14
CA GLU A 60 4.46 -10.65 4.97
C GLU A 60 4.36 -11.08 3.49
N GLN A 61 3.82 -10.25 2.59
CA GLN A 61 3.79 -10.60 1.15
C GLN A 61 5.17 -10.54 0.50
N THR A 62 6.05 -9.66 0.99
CA THR A 62 7.46 -9.63 0.56
C THR A 62 8.18 -10.89 1.03
N LYS A 63 7.86 -11.37 2.23
CA LYS A 63 8.37 -12.62 2.80
C LYS A 63 7.91 -13.82 1.97
N GLN A 64 6.62 -13.96 1.69
CA GLN A 64 6.09 -15.01 0.81
C GLN A 64 6.73 -14.97 -0.58
N ARG A 65 6.90 -13.78 -1.16
CA ARG A 65 7.56 -13.61 -2.45
C ARG A 65 9.05 -14.02 -2.39
N ARG A 66 9.76 -13.67 -1.31
CA ARG A 66 11.17 -14.07 -1.12
C ARG A 66 11.32 -15.58 -0.94
N GLU A 67 10.46 -16.20 -0.13
CA GLU A 67 10.47 -17.66 0.06
C GLU A 67 10.14 -18.39 -1.26
N PHE A 68 9.21 -17.89 -2.08
CA PHE A 68 8.95 -18.45 -3.42
C PHE A 68 10.19 -18.50 -4.31
N PHE A 69 11.05 -17.46 -4.27
CA PHE A 69 12.30 -17.45 -5.03
C PHE A 69 13.41 -18.32 -4.40
N ARG A 70 13.25 -18.72 -3.13
CA ARG A 70 14.23 -19.55 -2.42
C ARG A 70 13.96 -21.05 -2.61
N GLU A 71 12.71 -21.44 -2.83
CA GLU A 71 12.30 -22.83 -3.07
C GLU A 71 12.42 -23.28 -4.54
N LYS A 72 12.99 -22.43 -5.41
CA LYS A 72 13.24 -22.70 -6.84
C LYS A 72 14.74 -22.65 -7.13
#